data_AF-A0A498I638-F1
#
_entry.id   AF-A0A498I638-F1
#
_cell.length_a   1.000
_cell.length_b   1.000
_cell.length_c   1.000
_cell.angle_alpha   90.00
_cell.angle_beta   90.00
_cell.angle_gamma   90.00
#
_symmetry.space_group_name_H-M   'P 1'
#
loop_
_entity.id
_entity.type
_entity.pdbx_description
1 polymer ?
#
loop_
_entity_poly.entity_id
_entity_poly.type
_entity_poly.pdbx_seq_one_letter_code
_entity_poly.pdbx_strand_id
1 'polypeptide(L)'
;MSIFKGSQEEPTQPRPEVVTPSQSWYPPSVVSSPTSSRPGTPSSTSSSSISYQRPTERAQSALHVSPAEAAGVISVLKDKSVEDLRKLLSDKNAYQQFFISLDQVKIQNNLREELRRETLQLSRENLEKEPQMVELRNQNN
;
A
#
# COMPACT_ATOMS: atom_id res chain seq x y z
N MET A 1 21.13 52.15 46.45
CA MET A 1 21.93 51.20 47.26
C MET A 1 22.51 50.16 46.32
N SER A 2 23.83 50.18 46.14
CA SER A 2 24.59 49.24 45.32
C SER A 2 25.37 48.30 46.24
N ILE A 3 25.36 46.99 45.97
CA ILE A 3 26.30 45.97 46.49
C ILE A 3 26.04 44.65 45.72
N PHE A 4 26.96 43.72 45.45
CA PHE A 4 28.34 43.68 44.94
C PHE A 4 28.66 42.17 44.73
N LYS A 5 29.49 41.80 43.71
CA LYS A 5 30.23 40.51 43.52
C LYS A 5 29.42 39.21 43.30
N GLY A 6 29.88 38.25 42.48
CA GLY A 6 31.19 38.05 41.84
C GLY A 6 31.20 36.92 40.80
N SER A 7 32.38 36.77 40.19
CA SER A 7 32.91 35.80 39.19
C SER A 7 32.36 34.37 39.24
N GLN A 8 32.37 33.52 38.20
CA GLN A 8 33.41 33.20 37.19
C GLN A 8 32.80 32.21 36.14
N GLU A 9 33.31 32.27 34.90
CA GLU A 9 33.43 31.26 33.81
C GLU A 9 32.56 29.97 33.64
N GLU A 10 32.47 29.57 32.36
CA GLU A 10 31.70 28.52 31.63
C GLU A 10 32.24 27.06 31.83
N PRO A 11 31.74 26.00 31.15
CA PRO A 11 30.43 25.30 31.14
C PRO A 11 30.51 23.85 31.70
N THR A 12 29.37 23.16 31.90
CA THR A 12 29.19 21.73 31.50
C THR A 12 27.69 21.39 31.50
N GLN A 13 27.20 20.97 30.34
CA GLN A 13 25.83 20.59 30.00
C GLN A 13 25.36 19.29 30.70
N PRO A 14 24.15 19.24 31.31
CA PRO A 14 23.49 17.98 31.66
C PRO A 14 22.41 17.59 30.62
N ARG A 15 22.47 16.33 30.21
CA ARG A 15 21.49 15.57 29.41
C ARG A 15 20.16 15.36 30.16
N PRO A 16 19.02 15.40 29.45
CA PRO A 16 17.90 14.49 29.72
C PRO A 16 17.46 13.78 28.43
N GLU A 17 17.78 12.49 28.24
CA GLU A 17 16.84 11.36 28.36
C GLU A 17 15.46 11.61 27.72
N VAL A 18 15.40 11.51 26.39
CA VAL A 18 14.16 11.35 25.64
C VAL A 18 13.76 9.88 25.72
N VAL A 19 12.77 9.58 26.57
CA VAL A 19 12.08 8.29 26.60
C VAL A 19 11.03 8.29 25.49
N THR A 20 11.29 7.57 24.40
CA THR A 20 10.25 7.13 23.47
C THR A 20 10.11 5.61 23.58
N PRO A 21 8.87 5.07 23.68
CA PRO A 21 8.67 3.63 23.72
C PRO A 21 8.74 3.12 22.28
N SER A 22 9.87 2.52 21.90
CA SER A 22 9.99 1.77 20.66
C SER A 22 9.12 0.52 20.74
N GLN A 23 7.87 0.62 20.30
CA GLN A 23 7.03 -0.55 20.04
C GLN A 23 7.59 -1.26 18.79
N SER A 24 8.53 -2.15 19.02
CA SER A 24 9.17 -3.00 18.02
C SER A 24 8.16 -3.98 17.42
N TRP A 25 7.91 -3.89 16.11
CA TRP A 25 6.97 -4.69 15.32
C TRP A 25 7.46 -6.10 14.95
N TYR A 26 8.46 -6.65 15.66
CA TYR A 26 9.02 -7.96 15.34
C TYR A 26 9.00 -8.87 16.56
N PRO A 27 8.43 -10.09 16.44
CA PRO A 27 8.47 -11.06 17.53
C PRO A 27 9.91 -11.61 17.69
N PRO A 28 10.36 -11.92 18.91
CA PRO A 28 11.70 -12.44 19.14
C PRO A 28 11.79 -13.89 18.68
N SER A 29 12.77 -14.19 17.83
CA SER A 29 13.06 -15.55 17.37
C SER A 29 13.65 -16.39 18.49
N VAL A 30 12.92 -17.41 18.94
CA VAL A 30 13.45 -18.42 19.87
C VAL A 30 14.33 -19.41 19.11
N VAL A 31 15.63 -19.39 19.46
CA VAL A 31 16.60 -20.43 19.13
C VAL A 31 16.36 -21.62 20.04
N SER A 32 16.10 -22.81 19.46
CA SER A 32 16.38 -24.14 20.03
C SER A 32 16.18 -25.22 18.95
N SER A 33 17.27 -25.76 18.40
CA SER A 33 17.35 -27.09 17.76
C SER A 33 17.69 -28.16 18.84
N PRO A 34 17.69 -29.50 18.62
CA PRO A 34 17.58 -30.32 17.40
C PRO A 34 16.44 -31.40 17.50
N THR A 35 16.02 -32.14 16.46
CA THR A 35 16.63 -33.40 15.98
C THR A 35 16.06 -33.82 14.61
N SER A 36 16.98 -34.23 13.71
CA SER A 36 16.87 -35.30 12.71
C SER A 36 15.49 -35.72 12.16
N SER A 37 15.28 -35.47 10.87
CA SER A 37 15.01 -36.51 9.85
C SER A 37 14.90 -35.85 8.47
N ARG A 38 15.77 -36.22 7.54
CA ARG A 38 15.66 -35.83 6.11
C ARG A 38 14.37 -36.40 5.50
N PRO A 39 13.75 -35.66 4.56
CA PRO A 39 13.38 -36.32 3.32
C PRO A 39 13.66 -35.50 2.04
N GLY A 40 14.13 -36.22 1.02
CA GLY A 40 13.88 -36.06 -0.42
C GLY A 40 13.96 -34.67 -1.08
N THR A 41 14.98 -34.46 -1.90
CA THR A 41 14.95 -33.46 -2.99
C THR A 41 14.09 -33.99 -4.15
N PRO A 42 13.05 -33.28 -4.63
CA PRO A 42 12.40 -33.66 -5.87
C PRO A 42 13.17 -33.14 -7.08
N SER A 43 13.47 -34.10 -7.97
CA SER A 43 13.96 -33.92 -9.33
C SER A 43 12.98 -33.11 -10.18
N SER A 44 13.51 -32.36 -11.14
CA SER A 44 12.78 -31.60 -12.15
C SER A 44 11.70 -32.42 -12.84
N THR A 45 10.46 -31.93 -12.84
CA THR A 45 9.48 -32.18 -13.91
C THR A 45 8.58 -30.96 -14.03
N SER A 46 8.64 -30.33 -15.20
CA SER A 46 7.72 -29.32 -15.68
C SER A 46 6.29 -29.86 -15.71
N SER A 47 5.37 -29.24 -14.96
CA SER A 47 3.92 -29.31 -15.19
C SER A 47 3.23 -28.18 -14.44
N SER A 48 2.67 -27.27 -15.21
CA SER A 48 1.78 -26.18 -14.83
C SER A 48 0.69 -26.57 -13.83
N SER A 49 0.64 -25.91 -12.68
CA SER A 49 -0.62 -25.52 -12.03
C SER A 49 -0.34 -24.43 -10.99
N ILE A 50 -0.38 -23.18 -11.45
CA ILE A 50 -0.47 -22.03 -10.55
C ILE A 50 -1.91 -21.99 -10.04
N SER A 51 -2.17 -22.68 -8.94
CA SER A 51 -3.40 -22.50 -8.17
C SER A 51 -3.30 -21.16 -7.45
N TYR A 52 -3.64 -20.09 -8.16
CA TYR A 52 -4.06 -18.86 -7.50
C TYR A 52 -5.30 -19.22 -6.66
N GLN A 53 -5.10 -19.43 -5.35
CA GLN A 53 -6.20 -19.33 -4.42
C GLN A 53 -6.71 -17.89 -4.50
N ARG A 54 -7.76 -17.72 -5.31
CA ARG A 54 -8.65 -16.56 -5.31
C ARG A 54 -8.96 -16.21 -3.86
N PRO A 55 -8.72 -14.97 -3.40
CA PRO A 55 -9.30 -14.49 -2.17
C PRO A 55 -10.82 -14.60 -2.27
N THR A 56 -11.31 -15.67 -1.64
CA THR A 56 -12.62 -15.79 -1.03
C THR A 56 -13.82 -15.58 -1.96
N GLU A 57 -14.45 -16.70 -2.29
CA GLU A 57 -15.89 -16.80 -2.55
C GLU A 57 -16.68 -16.39 -1.29
N ARG A 58 -16.56 -15.14 -0.86
CA ARG A 58 -17.54 -14.56 0.04
C ARG A 58 -18.70 -14.22 -0.88
N ALA A 59 -19.81 -14.93 -0.66
CA ALA A 59 -21.09 -14.70 -1.30
C ALA A 59 -21.24 -13.23 -1.69
N GLN A 60 -21.73 -12.99 -2.91
CA GLN A 60 -22.21 -11.70 -3.39
C GLN A 60 -23.43 -11.26 -2.56
N SER A 61 -23.32 -11.22 -1.24
CA SER A 61 -24.15 -10.40 -0.38
C SER A 61 -24.03 -9.00 -0.96
N ALA A 62 -25.14 -8.49 -1.48
CA ALA A 62 -25.26 -7.21 -2.16
C ALA A 62 -24.10 -6.28 -1.80
N LEU A 63 -23.24 -5.96 -2.77
CA LEU A 63 -22.14 -5.01 -2.60
C LEU A 63 -22.75 -3.73 -2.04
N HIS A 64 -22.72 -3.58 -0.72
CA HIS A 64 -23.39 -2.50 -0.03
C HIS A 64 -22.49 -1.29 -0.22
N VAL A 65 -22.77 -0.53 -1.28
CA VAL A 65 -22.18 0.79 -1.48
C VAL A 65 -22.43 1.59 -0.22
N SER A 66 -21.40 2.23 0.31
CA SER A 66 -21.59 3.05 1.49
C SER A 66 -22.57 4.18 1.16
N PRO A 67 -23.42 4.63 2.12
CA PRO A 67 -24.32 5.76 1.88
C PRO A 67 -23.58 7.00 1.35
N ALA A 68 -22.34 7.22 1.79
CA ALA A 68 -21.50 8.32 1.33
C ALA A 68 -21.10 8.18 -0.15
N GLU A 69 -20.70 6.98 -0.59
CA GLU A 69 -20.39 6.73 -2.01
C GLU A 69 -21.63 6.86 -2.89
N ALA A 70 -22.76 6.30 -2.47
CA ALA A 70 -24.02 6.41 -3.21
C ALA A 70 -24.49 7.86 -3.31
N ALA A 71 -24.33 8.66 -2.26
CA ALA A 71 -24.71 10.08 -2.24
C ALA A 71 -23.98 10.90 -3.32
N GLY A 72 -22.73 10.56 -3.63
CA GLY A 72 -21.97 11.19 -4.71
C GLY A 72 -22.57 10.94 -6.10
N VAL A 73 -23.08 9.74 -6.36
CA VAL A 73 -23.73 9.43 -7.64
C VAL A 73 -25.14 10.02 -7.70
N ILE A 74 -25.89 9.93 -6.59
CA ILE A 74 -27.25 10.48 -6.48
C ILE A 74 -27.23 12.00 -6.69
N SER A 75 -26.23 12.71 -6.16
CA SER A 75 -26.11 14.16 -6.34
C SER A 75 -25.92 14.56 -7.80
N VAL A 76 -25.23 13.76 -8.61
CA VAL A 76 -25.06 14.00 -10.05
C VAL A 76 -26.31 13.62 -10.84
N LEU A 77 -27.05 12.61 -10.38
CA LEU A 77 -28.29 12.17 -11.03
C LEU A 77 -29.44 13.16 -10.79
N LYS A 78 -29.51 13.82 -9.63
CA LYS A 78 -30.62 14.72 -9.26
C LYS A 78 -30.77 15.91 -10.22
N ASP A 79 -29.68 16.35 -10.82
CA ASP A 79 -29.63 17.54 -11.69
C ASP A 79 -29.93 17.18 -13.16
N LYS A 80 -30.18 15.90 -13.48
CA LYS A 80 -30.54 15.44 -14.83
C LYS A 80 -32.03 15.56 -15.10
N SER A 81 -32.37 15.81 -16.36
CA SER A 81 -33.76 15.80 -16.81
C SER A 81 -34.37 14.39 -16.75
N VAL A 82 -35.70 14.31 -16.72
CA VAL A 82 -36.43 13.03 -16.76
C VAL A 82 -36.12 12.26 -18.05
N GLU A 83 -36.04 12.96 -19.18
CA GLU A 83 -35.63 12.39 -20.47
C GLU A 83 -34.21 11.81 -20.40
N ASP A 84 -33.25 12.51 -19.79
CA ASP A 84 -31.89 12.01 -19.62
C ASP A 84 -31.84 10.78 -18.71
N LEU A 85 -32.62 10.76 -17.63
CA LEU A 85 -32.70 9.60 -16.73
C LEU A 85 -33.33 8.40 -17.44
N ARG A 86 -34.41 8.60 -18.20
CA ARG A 86 -35.02 7.54 -19.03
C ARG A 86 -34.03 7.01 -20.06
N LYS A 87 -33.29 7.91 -20.72
CA LYS A 87 -32.23 7.55 -21.66
C LYS A 87 -31.12 6.75 -20.96
N LEU A 88 -30.70 7.16 -19.77
CA LEU A 88 -29.69 6.44 -18.98
C LEU A 88 -30.12 5.01 -18.62
N LEU A 89 -31.42 4.80 -18.38
CA LEU A 89 -31.99 3.48 -18.07
C LEU A 89 -32.19 2.60 -19.31
N SER A 90 -32.36 3.20 -20.49
CA SER A 90 -32.77 2.49 -21.71
C SER A 90 -31.63 2.29 -22.71
N ASP A 91 -30.69 3.25 -22.78
CA ASP A 91 -29.55 3.25 -23.70
C ASP A 91 -28.25 2.91 -22.95
N LYS A 92 -27.72 1.73 -23.26
CA LYS A 92 -26.47 1.24 -22.69
C LYS A 92 -25.28 2.16 -22.98
N ASN A 93 -25.21 2.77 -24.16
CA ASN A 93 -24.11 3.66 -24.50
C ASN A 93 -24.21 4.97 -23.72
N ALA A 94 -25.42 5.51 -23.54
CA ALA A 94 -25.63 6.68 -22.69
C ALA A 94 -25.21 6.41 -21.24
N TYR A 95 -25.56 5.24 -20.70
CA TYR A 95 -25.09 4.79 -19.39
C TYR A 95 -23.57 4.72 -19.31
N GLN A 96 -22.94 4.08 -20.29
CA GLN A 96 -21.49 3.86 -20.27
C GLN A 96 -20.71 5.18 -20.37
N GLN A 97 -21.17 6.12 -21.20
CA GLN A 97 -20.59 7.46 -21.28
C GLN A 97 -20.77 8.23 -19.97
N PHE A 98 -21.95 8.19 -19.37
CA PHE A 98 -22.19 8.79 -18.06
C PHE A 98 -21.29 8.18 -16.98
N PHE A 99 -21.17 6.85 -16.95
CA PHE A 99 -20.33 6.14 -15.99
C PHE A 99 -18.87 6.57 -16.07
N ILE A 100 -18.32 6.69 -17.29
CA ILE A 100 -16.94 7.17 -17.49
C ILE A 100 -16.79 8.65 -17.12
N SER A 101 -17.87 9.44 -17.22
CA SER A 101 -17.87 10.85 -16.84
C SER A 101 -17.85 11.09 -15.32
N LEU A 102 -18.17 10.07 -14.50
CA LEU A 102 -18.16 10.18 -13.04
C LEU A 102 -16.74 10.34 -12.49
N ASP A 103 -16.54 11.33 -11.61
CA ASP A 103 -15.23 11.63 -11.06
C ASP A 103 -14.66 10.48 -10.23
N GLN A 104 -15.49 9.75 -9.50
CA GLN A 104 -15.05 8.55 -8.78
C GLN A 104 -14.42 7.51 -9.72
N VAL A 105 -15.00 7.32 -10.91
CA VAL A 105 -14.48 6.40 -11.93
C VAL A 105 -13.18 6.95 -12.53
N LYS A 106 -13.08 8.25 -12.78
CA LYS A 106 -11.85 8.89 -13.26
C LYS A 106 -10.71 8.76 -12.25
N ILE A 107 -10.97 9.05 -10.98
CA ILE A 107 -9.99 8.98 -9.90
C ILE A 107 -9.46 7.55 -9.76
N GLN A 108 -10.35 6.55 -9.70
CA GLN A 108 -9.95 5.15 -9.59
C GLN A 108 -9.12 4.69 -10.79
N ASN A 109 -9.51 5.10 -12.01
CA ASN A 109 -8.76 4.78 -13.22
C ASN A 109 -7.36 5.41 -13.21
N ASN A 110 -7.23 6.65 -12.74
CA ASN A 110 -5.96 7.34 -12.64
C ASN A 110 -5.04 6.69 -11.60
N LEU A 111 -5.56 6.39 -10.41
CA LEU A 111 -4.80 5.72 -9.34
C LEU A 111 -4.27 4.35 -9.81
N ARG A 112 -5.08 3.58 -10.53
CA ARG A 112 -4.66 2.31 -11.12
C ARG A 112 -3.50 2.50 -12.08
N GLU A 113 -3.56 3.51 -12.93
CA GLU A 113 -2.51 3.80 -13.91
C GLU A 113 -1.23 4.27 -13.24
N GLU A 114 -1.34 5.12 -12.22
CA GLU A 114 -0.20 5.58 -11.44
C GLU A 114 0.48 4.43 -10.70
N LEU A 115 -0.28 3.57 -10.03
CA LEU A 115 0.27 2.39 -9.37
C LEU A 115 1.00 1.47 -10.34
N ARG A 116 0.42 1.25 -11.53
CA ARG A 116 1.05 0.45 -12.59
C ARG A 116 2.37 1.08 -13.05
N ARG A 117 2.38 2.40 -13.25
CA ARG A 117 3.56 3.15 -13.68
C ARG A 117 4.67 3.07 -12.65
N GLU A 118 4.34 3.30 -11.39
CA GLU A 118 5.30 3.29 -10.27
C GLU A 118 5.90 1.89 -10.07
N THR A 119 5.06 0.85 -10.11
CA THR A 119 5.52 -0.55 -10.00
C THR A 119 6.54 -0.89 -11.10
N LEU A 120 6.29 -0.42 -12.33
CA LEU A 120 7.18 -0.64 -13.45
C LEU A 120 8.48 0.17 -13.30
N GLN A 121 8.41 1.39 -12.77
CA GLN A 121 9.58 2.22 -12.51
C GLN A 121 10.48 1.60 -11.42
N LEU A 122 9.91 1.20 -10.29
CA LEU A 122 10.63 0.52 -9.21
C LEU A 122 11.29 -0.77 -9.68
N SER A 123 10.59 -1.55 -10.52
CA SER A 123 11.15 -2.80 -11.07
C SER A 123 12.39 -2.55 -11.92
N ARG A 124 12.43 -1.44 -12.68
CA ARG A 124 13.59 -1.04 -13.49
C ARG A 124 14.74 -0.56 -12.62
N GLU A 125 14.45 0.31 -11.67
CA GLU A 125 15.45 0.84 -10.74
C GLU A 125 16.09 -0.26 -9.89
N ASN A 126 15.28 -1.23 -9.44
CA ASN A 126 15.80 -2.39 -8.70
C ASN A 126 16.75 -3.21 -9.57
N LEU A 127 16.38 -3.49 -10.83
CA LEU A 127 17.23 -4.24 -11.75
C LEU A 127 18.57 -3.52 -12.02
N GLU A 128 18.56 -2.19 -12.08
CA GLU A 128 19.77 -1.37 -12.24
C GLU A 128 20.69 -1.43 -11.01
N LYS A 129 20.13 -1.56 -9.81
CA LYS A 129 20.88 -1.61 -8.54
C LYS A 129 21.40 -3.00 -8.17
N GLU A 130 20.87 -4.07 -8.78
CA GLU A 130 21.35 -5.45 -8.55
C GLU A 130 22.89 -5.63 -8.65
N PRO A 131 23.60 -5.13 -9.68
CA PRO A 131 25.06 -5.31 -9.77
C PRO A 131 25.81 -4.68 -8.59
N GLN A 132 25.41 -3.47 -8.17
CA GLN A 132 26.01 -2.81 -7.02
C GLN A 132 25.72 -3.57 -5.71
N MET A 133 24.52 -4.12 -5.55
CA MET A 133 24.19 -4.97 -4.40
C MET A 133 25.06 -6.24 -4.34
N VAL A 134 25.33 -6.87 -5.49
CA VAL A 134 26.20 -8.05 -5.57
C VAL A 134 27.63 -7.70 -5.14
N GLU A 135 28.17 -6.58 -5.61
CA GLU A 135 29.51 -6.15 -5.24
C GLU A 135 29.63 -5.85 -3.74
N LEU A 136 28.67 -5.11 -3.17
CA LEU A 136 28.65 -4.82 -1.73
C LEU A 136 28.53 -6.08 -0.87
N ARG A 137 27.81 -7.10 -1.33
CA ARG A 137 27.73 -8.41 -0.66
C ARG A 137 29.08 -9.12 -0.65
N ASN A 138 29.82 -9.06 -1.75
CA ASN A 138 31.14 -9.67 -1.86
C ASN A 138 32.20 -8.96 -0.99
N GLN A 139 32.07 -7.66 -0.76
CA GLN A 139 33.01 -6.88 0.09
C GLN A 139 32.82 -7.13 1.60
N ASN A 140 31.64 -7.59 2.02
CA ASN A 140 31.30 -7.86 3.42
C ASN A 140 31.45 -9.35 3.81
N ASN A 141 32.00 -10.17 2.91
CA ASN A 141 32.20 -11.60 3.08
C ASN A 141 33.70 -11.93 3.05
#